data_AF-A0A1J5TU77-F1
#
_entry.id   AF-A0A1J5TU77-F1
#
_cell.length_a   1.000
_cell.length_b   1.000
_cell.length_c   1.000
_cell.angle_alpha   90.00
_cell.angle_beta   90.00
_cell.angle_gamma   90.00
#
_symmetry.space_group_name_H-M   'P 1'
#
loop_
_entity.id
_entity.type
_entity.pdbx_description
1 polymer ?
#
loop_
_entity_poly.entity_id
_entity_poly.type
_entity_poly.pdbx_seq_one_letter_code
_entity_poly.pdbx_strand_id
1 'polypeptide(L)'
;MISISLGYAIFIGGDSLPIGLILGQMIGQFLSFLVFLFCTDIVQMITLKKLKVSFVTVFNQIQKIPILLTTHLAASLSSRMPTLIMSAAGGMSAAGVFAMAERVVGVPTGAFSQAVGQVVRHQYRKIHEANNSNTSLPRKIIKSTFFFVIFGYGLLITLADWLVPLVLGEQWHVAIVFVQIIAVMELFNFVFYSVEDIAIIRDNFSYRMWAQITQLIFLLALYAVVNTTSILSNIELVLGLICLVRILFVVYDLTKTWRGV
;
A
#
# COMPACT_ATOMS: atom_id res chain seq x y z
N MET A 1 0.71 5.73 -19.50
CA MET A 1 1.86 5.33 -18.66
C MET A 1 2.53 4.02 -19.09
N ILE A 2 1.88 3.09 -19.80
CA ILE A 2 2.47 1.78 -20.15
C ILE A 2 3.15 1.73 -21.55
N SER A 3 2.80 2.60 -22.51
CA SER A 3 3.26 2.43 -23.89
C SER A 3 4.68 2.92 -24.20
N ILE A 4 5.22 3.91 -23.47
CA ILE A 4 6.53 4.52 -23.81
C ILE A 4 7.69 3.72 -23.23
N SER A 5 7.53 3.06 -22.08
CA SER A 5 8.63 2.26 -21.50
C SER A 5 8.86 0.94 -22.24
N LEU A 6 7.83 0.36 -22.86
CA LEU A 6 7.96 -0.82 -23.71
C LEU A 6 8.68 -0.51 -25.03
N GLY A 7 8.44 0.67 -25.62
CA GLY A 7 9.07 1.05 -26.89
C GLY A 7 10.59 1.19 -26.81
N TYR A 8 11.13 1.66 -25.68
CA TYR A 8 12.57 1.85 -25.51
C TYR A 8 13.31 0.57 -25.09
N ALA A 9 12.64 -0.35 -24.38
CA ALA A 9 13.21 -1.63 -23.97
C ALA A 9 13.39 -2.63 -25.13
N ILE A 10 12.62 -2.48 -26.21
CA ILE A 10 12.70 -3.36 -27.39
C ILE A 10 13.85 -2.96 -28.33
N PHE A 11 14.31 -1.70 -28.29
CA PHE A 11 15.22 -1.17 -29.32
C PHE A 11 16.71 -1.28 -28.99
N ILE A 12 17.12 -1.48 -27.73
CA ILE A 12 18.55 -1.57 -27.34
C ILE A 12 18.72 -2.66 -26.28
N GLY A 13 19.48 -3.70 -26.61
CA GLY A 13 19.58 -4.94 -25.86
C GLY A 13 20.15 -4.85 -24.43
N GLY A 14 19.77 -5.86 -23.65
CA GLY A 14 20.56 -6.53 -22.59
C GLY A 14 20.85 -5.74 -21.31
N ASP A 15 21.67 -4.69 -21.42
CA ASP A 15 22.38 -4.13 -20.25
C ASP A 15 21.92 -2.72 -19.87
N SER A 16 21.04 -2.11 -20.67
CA SER A 16 20.56 -0.72 -20.49
C SER A 16 19.11 -0.61 -20.01
N LEU A 17 18.47 -1.75 -19.67
CA LEU A 17 17.08 -1.84 -19.17
C LEU A 17 16.75 -0.88 -18.01
N PRO A 18 17.62 -0.69 -16.99
CA PRO A 18 17.32 0.22 -15.89
C PRO A 18 17.33 1.70 -16.31
N ILE A 19 18.30 2.10 -17.13
CA ILE A 19 18.43 3.49 -17.62
C ILE A 19 17.27 3.82 -18.57
N GLY A 20 16.91 2.88 -19.46
CA GLY A 20 15.76 3.05 -20.36
C GLY A 20 14.44 3.21 -19.62
N LEU A 21 14.24 2.46 -18.53
CA LEU A 21 13.04 2.60 -17.70
C LEU A 21 12.97 3.96 -16.99
N ILE A 22 14.09 4.42 -16.44
CA ILE A 22 14.17 5.72 -15.75
C ILE A 22 13.92 6.86 -16.73
N LEU A 23 14.61 6.88 -17.88
CA LEU A 23 14.41 7.90 -18.91
C LEU A 23 13.00 7.86 -19.50
N GLY A 24 12.46 6.67 -19.73
CA GLY A 24 11.08 6.49 -20.19
C GLY A 24 10.05 7.01 -19.19
N GLN A 25 10.27 6.81 -17.87
CA GLN A 25 9.41 7.37 -16.83
C GLN A 25 9.51 8.89 -16.76
N MET A 26 10.73 9.46 -16.83
CA MET A 26 10.91 10.92 -16.80
C MET A 26 10.27 11.59 -18.02
N ILE A 27 10.52 11.06 -19.22
CA ILE A 27 9.93 11.58 -20.47
C ILE A 27 8.42 11.40 -20.45
N GLY A 28 7.92 10.24 -20.00
CA GLY A 28 6.48 9.97 -19.92
C GLY A 28 5.74 10.89 -18.96
N GLN A 29 6.31 11.17 -17.78
CA GLN A 29 5.74 12.13 -16.83
C GLN A 29 5.78 13.55 -17.37
N PHE A 30 6.87 13.95 -18.04
CA PHE A 30 7.01 15.25 -18.66
C PHE A 30 6.03 15.45 -19.82
N LEU A 31 5.86 14.45 -20.69
CA LEU A 31 4.86 14.48 -21.76
C LEU A 31 3.44 14.52 -21.20
N SER A 32 3.16 13.77 -20.14
CA SER A 32 1.83 13.77 -19.50
C SER A 32 1.52 15.15 -18.90
N PHE A 33 2.52 15.83 -18.32
CA PHE A 33 2.39 17.21 -17.86
C PHE A 33 2.15 18.19 -19.01
N LEU A 34 2.87 18.04 -20.13
CA LEU A 34 2.66 18.87 -21.33
C LEU A 34 1.27 18.64 -21.93
N VAL A 35 0.85 17.39 -22.13
CA VAL A 35 -0.50 17.07 -22.62
C VAL A 35 -1.56 17.59 -21.67
N PHE A 36 -1.36 17.49 -20.35
CA PHE A 36 -2.28 18.10 -19.39
C PHE A 36 -2.36 19.63 -19.55
N LEU A 37 -1.23 20.32 -19.76
CA LEU A 37 -1.18 21.77 -19.96
C LEU A 37 -1.83 22.22 -21.28
N PHE A 38 -1.67 21.44 -22.35
CA PHE A 38 -2.12 21.79 -23.70
C PHE A 38 -3.53 21.28 -24.03
N CYS A 39 -3.94 20.14 -23.46
CA CYS A 39 -5.22 19.50 -23.74
C CYS A 39 -6.29 19.87 -22.70
N THR A 40 -5.87 20.33 -21.52
CA THR A 40 -6.79 21.01 -20.59
C THR A 40 -6.81 22.48 -20.95
N ASP A 41 -7.95 22.97 -21.40
CA ASP A 41 -8.22 24.40 -21.52
C ASP A 41 -8.20 25.02 -20.10
N ILE A 42 -7.02 25.35 -19.59
CA ILE A 42 -6.84 26.07 -18.32
C ILE A 42 -7.66 27.38 -18.33
N VAL A 43 -7.90 27.93 -19.52
CA VAL A 43 -8.73 29.12 -19.76
C VAL A 43 -10.21 28.88 -19.46
N GLN A 44 -10.76 27.69 -19.71
CA GLN A 44 -12.16 27.39 -19.34
C GLN A 44 -12.35 27.21 -17.83
N MET A 45 -11.34 26.75 -17.10
CA MET A 45 -11.40 26.61 -15.64
C MET A 45 -11.28 27.96 -14.91
N ILE A 46 -10.81 29.03 -15.58
CA ILE A 46 -10.79 30.41 -15.03
C ILE A 46 -12.16 31.10 -15.18
N THR A 47 -13.09 30.54 -15.97
CA THR A 47 -14.49 31.03 -16.05
C THR A 47 -15.30 30.55 -14.85
N LEU A 48 -14.79 30.82 -13.65
CA LEU A 48 -15.39 30.56 -12.35
C LEU A 48 -16.44 31.61 -12.00
N LYS A 49 -17.42 31.81 -12.89
CA LYS A 49 -18.66 32.55 -12.53
C LYS A 49 -19.61 31.72 -11.66
N LYS A 50 -19.20 30.52 -11.21
CA LYS A 50 -19.94 29.64 -10.29
C LYS A 50 -19.18 29.23 -9.02
N LEU A 51 -18.05 29.85 -8.69
CA LEU A 51 -17.46 29.72 -7.34
C LEU A 51 -18.10 30.73 -6.38
N LYS A 52 -19.38 30.51 -6.09
CA LYS A 52 -20.00 31.03 -4.86
C LYS A 52 -19.79 30.03 -3.70
N VAL A 53 -18.61 29.40 -3.66
CA VAL A 53 -18.21 28.55 -2.54
C VAL A 53 -17.49 29.46 -1.56
N SER A 54 -18.03 29.56 -0.35
CA SER A 54 -17.49 30.40 0.72
C SER A 54 -16.00 30.10 0.93
N PHE A 55 -15.15 31.15 0.92
CA PHE A 55 -13.71 31.06 1.21
C PHE A 55 -13.44 30.29 2.51
N VAL A 56 -14.36 30.36 3.48
CA VAL A 56 -14.28 29.65 4.76
C VAL A 56 -14.33 28.13 4.58
N THR A 57 -15.15 27.62 3.66
CA THR A 57 -15.28 26.17 3.41
C THR A 57 -14.03 25.61 2.73
N VAL A 58 -13.45 26.37 1.79
CA VAL A 58 -12.20 26.01 1.12
C VAL A 58 -11.02 26.05 2.10
N PHE A 59 -10.96 27.07 2.96
CA PHE A 59 -9.92 27.19 3.99
C PHE A 59 -9.97 26.06 5.02
N ASN A 60 -11.15 25.67 5.50
CA ASN A 60 -11.31 24.53 6.39
C ASN A 60 -10.94 23.19 5.73
N GLN A 61 -11.09 23.05 4.42
CA GLN A 61 -10.60 21.87 3.69
C GLN A 61 -9.07 21.90 3.53
N ILE A 62 -8.48 23.07 3.30
CA ILE A 62 -7.02 23.24 3.17
C ILE A 62 -6.31 22.93 4.48
N GLN A 63 -6.90 23.22 5.64
CA GLN A 63 -6.32 22.84 6.94
C GLN A 63 -6.19 21.33 7.16
N LYS A 64 -6.95 20.50 6.42
CA LYS A 64 -6.87 19.03 6.51
C LYS A 64 -5.75 18.46 5.64
N ILE A 65 -5.25 19.23 4.67
CA ILE A 65 -4.20 18.83 3.73
C ILE A 65 -2.87 18.51 4.44
N PRO A 66 -2.35 19.32 5.38
CA PRO A 66 -1.12 19.00 6.12
C PRO A 66 -1.19 17.66 6.85
N ILE A 67 -2.33 17.36 7.50
CA ILE A 67 -2.53 16.11 8.27
C ILE A 67 -2.57 14.89 7.35
N LEU A 68 -3.18 15.04 6.18
CA LEU A 68 -3.17 13.98 5.16
C LEU A 68 -1.77 13.75 4.60
N LEU A 69 -1.05 14.81 4.27
CA LEU A 69 0.33 14.73 3.79
C LEU A 69 1.27 14.06 4.79
N THR A 70 1.20 14.42 6.08
CA THR A 70 2.01 13.79 7.12
C THR A 70 1.67 12.32 7.27
N THR A 71 0.40 11.95 7.20
CA THR A 71 -0.04 10.54 7.23
C THR A 71 0.53 9.75 6.05
N HIS A 72 0.43 10.29 4.83
CA HIS A 72 0.96 9.63 3.64
C HIS A 72 2.49 9.53 3.66
N LEU A 73 3.18 10.56 4.15
CA LEU A 73 4.63 10.55 4.29
C LEU A 73 5.09 9.49 5.31
N ALA A 74 4.45 9.45 6.48
CA ALA A 74 4.73 8.45 7.51
C ALA A 74 4.47 7.03 6.99
N ALA A 75 3.34 6.80 6.32
CA ALA A 75 3.01 5.51 5.71
C ALA A 75 4.04 5.09 4.64
N SER A 76 4.44 6.03 3.77
CA SER A 76 5.44 5.78 2.73
C SER A 76 6.79 5.42 3.33
N LEU A 77 7.21 6.09 4.40
CA LEU A 77 8.48 5.79 5.06
C LEU A 77 8.41 4.46 5.81
N SER A 78 7.31 4.19 6.53
CA SER A 78 7.02 2.91 7.19
C SER A 78 7.01 1.73 6.23
N SER A 79 6.58 1.93 4.98
CA SER A 79 6.58 0.87 3.95
C SER A 79 7.99 0.42 3.55
N ARG A 80 8.99 1.31 3.63
CA ARG A 80 10.39 1.03 3.24
C ARG A 80 11.25 0.52 4.39
N MET A 81 10.83 0.75 5.63
CA MET A 81 11.56 0.30 6.82
C MET A 81 11.84 -1.22 6.84
N PRO A 82 10.89 -2.12 6.52
CA PRO A 82 11.14 -3.56 6.50
C PRO A 82 12.36 -3.94 5.65
N THR A 83 12.48 -3.43 4.44
CA THR A 83 13.63 -3.73 3.55
C THR A 83 14.95 -3.29 4.17
N LEU A 84 14.98 -2.14 4.86
CA LEU A 84 16.19 -1.66 5.56
C LEU A 84 16.53 -2.52 6.77
N ILE A 85 15.54 -2.94 7.55
CA ILE A 85 15.72 -3.85 8.69
C ILE A 85 16.28 -5.19 8.21
N MET A 86 15.75 -5.73 7.12
CA MET A 86 16.24 -6.98 6.53
C MET A 86 17.67 -6.84 6.00
N SER A 87 18.00 -5.68 5.43
CA SER A 87 19.37 -5.36 5.01
C SER A 87 20.34 -5.29 6.19
N ALA A 88 19.91 -4.75 7.34
CA ALA A 88 20.74 -4.68 8.54
C ALA A 88 20.91 -6.06 9.20
N ALA A 89 19.88 -6.90 9.19
CA ALA A 89 19.91 -8.23 9.82
C ALA A 89 20.68 -9.27 9.01
N GLY A 90 20.47 -9.34 7.68
CA GLY A 90 20.97 -10.41 6.83
C GLY A 90 21.75 -9.93 5.60
N GLY A 91 22.13 -8.65 5.56
CA GLY A 91 22.85 -8.04 4.44
C GLY A 91 22.01 -7.92 3.17
N MET A 92 22.70 -7.70 2.05
CA MET A 92 22.06 -7.45 0.75
C MET A 92 21.28 -8.65 0.22
N SER A 93 21.71 -9.87 0.54
CA SER A 93 21.03 -11.11 0.11
C SER A 93 19.63 -11.22 0.74
N ALA A 94 19.53 -11.06 2.06
CA ALA A 94 18.25 -11.13 2.77
C ALA A 94 17.27 -10.04 2.35
N ALA A 95 17.78 -8.82 2.14
CA ALA A 95 16.96 -7.71 1.62
C ALA A 95 16.44 -7.99 0.21
N GLY A 96 17.25 -8.63 -0.65
CA GLY A 96 16.84 -9.03 -2.00
C GLY A 96 15.75 -10.09 -1.99
N VAL A 97 15.91 -11.13 -1.17
CA VAL A 97 14.90 -12.21 -0.98
C VAL A 97 13.59 -11.63 -0.44
N PHE A 98 13.66 -10.77 0.57
CA PHE A 98 12.49 -10.07 1.12
C PHE A 98 11.79 -9.21 0.07
N ALA A 99 12.54 -8.36 -0.66
CA ALA A 99 11.97 -7.47 -1.66
C ALA A 99 11.31 -8.24 -2.80
N MET A 100 11.84 -9.41 -3.17
CA MET A 100 11.20 -10.27 -4.17
C MET A 100 9.92 -10.89 -3.62
N ALA A 101 9.94 -11.43 -2.41
CA ALA A 101 8.75 -12.00 -1.77
C ALA A 101 7.64 -10.94 -1.58
N GLU A 102 8.00 -9.73 -1.17
CA GLU A 102 7.09 -8.59 -1.06
C GLU A 102 6.50 -8.21 -2.43
N ARG A 103 7.29 -8.26 -3.52
CA ARG A 103 6.75 -7.99 -4.86
C ARG A 103 5.76 -9.05 -5.33
N VAL A 104 6.07 -10.33 -5.09
CA VAL A 104 5.21 -11.46 -5.49
C VAL A 104 3.85 -11.39 -4.79
N VAL A 105 3.82 -11.01 -3.52
CA VAL A 105 2.60 -11.01 -2.72
C VAL A 105 1.96 -9.62 -2.63
N GLY A 106 2.74 -8.60 -2.29
CA GLY A 106 2.24 -7.24 -1.99
C GLY A 106 1.70 -6.48 -3.19
N VAL A 107 2.31 -6.62 -4.37
CA VAL A 107 1.81 -5.96 -5.61
C VAL A 107 0.40 -6.41 -5.97
N PRO A 108 0.10 -7.72 -6.11
CA PRO A 108 -1.27 -8.15 -6.38
C PRO A 108 -2.21 -7.80 -5.22
N THR A 109 -1.75 -7.93 -3.97
CA THR A 109 -2.53 -7.52 -2.78
C THR A 109 -3.06 -6.10 -2.92
N GLY A 110 -2.17 -5.14 -3.19
CA GLY A 110 -2.52 -3.73 -3.31
C GLY A 110 -3.48 -3.45 -4.45
N ALA A 111 -3.30 -4.08 -5.61
CA ALA A 111 -4.18 -3.91 -6.75
C ALA A 111 -5.62 -4.40 -6.46
N PHE A 112 -5.75 -5.61 -5.90
CA PHE A 112 -7.05 -6.16 -5.55
C PHE A 112 -7.72 -5.41 -4.40
N SER A 113 -6.96 -5.03 -3.36
CA SER A 113 -7.53 -4.32 -2.20
C SER A 113 -8.03 -2.93 -2.57
N GLN A 114 -7.32 -2.23 -3.46
CA GLN A 114 -7.76 -0.93 -3.98
C GLN A 114 -9.06 -1.04 -4.78
N ALA A 115 -9.18 -2.04 -5.66
CA ALA A 115 -10.41 -2.26 -6.43
C ALA A 115 -11.62 -2.52 -5.51
N VAL A 116 -11.43 -3.36 -4.48
CA VAL A 116 -12.47 -3.63 -3.48
C VAL A 116 -12.80 -2.37 -2.67
N GLY A 117 -11.77 -1.64 -2.22
CA GLY A 117 -11.93 -0.40 -1.47
C GLY A 117 -12.76 0.65 -2.22
N GLN A 118 -12.54 0.79 -3.53
CA GLN A 118 -13.32 1.69 -4.38
C GLN A 118 -14.82 1.33 -4.43
N VAL A 119 -15.15 0.03 -4.55
CA VAL A 119 -16.54 -0.45 -4.55
C VAL A 119 -17.19 -0.22 -3.19
N VAL A 120 -16.49 -0.55 -2.11
CA VAL A 120 -16.96 -0.35 -0.74
C VAL A 120 -17.21 1.14 -0.47
N ARG A 121 -16.28 2.01 -0.87
CA ARG A 121 -16.38 3.47 -0.74
C ARG A 121 -17.56 4.03 -1.54
N HIS A 122 -17.77 3.57 -2.77
CA HIS A 122 -18.88 3.99 -3.60
C HIS A 122 -20.22 3.61 -2.97
N GLN A 123 -20.34 2.40 -2.44
CA GLN A 123 -21.55 1.95 -1.77
C GLN A 123 -21.79 2.70 -0.45
N TYR A 124 -20.74 2.97 0.32
CA TYR A 124 -20.85 3.76 1.54
C TYR A 124 -21.36 5.18 1.27
N ARG A 125 -20.84 5.86 0.24
CA ARG A 125 -21.32 7.20 -0.16
C ARG A 125 -22.80 7.21 -0.54
N LYS A 126 -23.25 6.27 -1.36
CA LYS A 126 -24.67 6.15 -1.75
C LYS A 126 -25.60 5.97 -0.55
N ILE A 127 -25.19 5.17 0.43
CA ILE A 127 -25.97 4.93 1.66
C ILE A 127 -25.98 6.19 2.55
N HIS A 128 -24.83 6.86 2.67
CA HIS A 128 -24.69 8.07 3.48
C HIS A 128 -25.47 9.26 2.90
N GLU A 129 -25.53 9.41 1.58
CA GLU A 129 -26.35 10.43 0.90
C GLU A 129 -27.85 10.13 1.01
N ALA A 130 -28.24 8.86 1.08
CA ALA A 130 -29.64 8.44 1.21
C ALA A 130 -30.19 8.53 2.66
N ASN A 131 -29.46 9.14 3.61
CA ASN A 131 -29.82 9.25 5.04
C ASN A 131 -30.16 7.92 5.75
N ASN A 132 -29.79 6.78 5.15
CA ASN A 132 -29.97 5.48 5.78
C ASN A 132 -28.73 5.19 6.63
N SER A 133 -28.87 5.16 7.95
CA SER A 133 -27.83 4.75 8.92
C SER A 133 -27.46 3.26 8.81
N ASN A 134 -27.86 2.58 7.74
CA ASN A 134 -27.74 1.14 7.62
C ASN A 134 -26.34 0.73 7.14
N THR A 135 -25.42 0.59 8.10
CA THR A 135 -24.03 0.15 7.88
C THR A 135 -23.89 -1.35 7.55
N SER A 136 -25.00 -2.07 7.43
CA SER A 136 -25.03 -3.52 7.17
C SER A 136 -24.50 -3.92 5.80
N LEU A 137 -24.72 -3.11 4.75
CA LEU A 137 -24.33 -3.46 3.38
C LEU A 137 -22.81 -3.45 3.15
N PRO A 138 -22.06 -2.38 3.52
CA PRO A 138 -20.60 -2.37 3.43
C PRO A 138 -19.97 -3.50 4.25
N ARG A 139 -20.54 -3.79 5.43
CA ARG A 139 -20.09 -4.90 6.30
C ARG A 139 -20.28 -6.26 5.64
N LYS A 140 -21.36 -6.46 4.89
CA LYS A 140 -21.61 -7.69 4.15
C LYS A 140 -20.62 -7.88 3.00
N ILE A 141 -20.30 -6.80 2.28
CA ILE A 141 -19.29 -6.82 1.20
C ILE A 141 -17.92 -7.21 1.76
N ILE A 142 -17.47 -6.53 2.83
CA ILE A 142 -16.17 -6.83 3.45
C ILE A 142 -16.11 -8.28 3.96
N LYS A 143 -17.16 -8.76 4.63
CA LYS A 143 -17.21 -10.16 5.11
C LYS A 143 -17.17 -11.17 3.96
N SER A 144 -17.90 -10.92 2.87
CA SER A 144 -17.91 -11.81 1.70
C SER A 144 -16.54 -11.84 1.03
N THR A 145 -15.93 -10.66 0.81
CA THR A 145 -14.60 -10.58 0.21
C THR A 145 -13.54 -11.24 1.10
N PHE A 146 -13.65 -11.10 2.41
CA PHE A 146 -12.70 -11.69 3.35
C PHE A 146 -12.62 -13.22 3.23
N PHE A 147 -13.74 -13.90 2.98
CA PHE A 147 -13.73 -15.35 2.79
C PHE A 147 -12.96 -15.77 1.53
N PHE A 148 -13.17 -15.08 0.41
CA PHE A 148 -12.41 -15.31 -0.82
C PHE A 148 -10.92 -15.02 -0.65
N VAL A 149 -10.59 -13.96 0.09
CA VAL A 149 -9.21 -13.58 0.39
C VAL A 149 -8.53 -14.65 1.23
N ILE A 150 -9.12 -15.09 2.34
CA ILE A 150 -8.56 -16.17 3.16
C ILE A 150 -8.30 -17.42 2.32
N PHE A 151 -9.26 -17.80 1.49
CA PHE A 151 -9.10 -18.95 0.61
C PHE A 151 -7.95 -18.76 -0.39
N GLY A 152 -7.86 -17.60 -1.03
CA GLY A 152 -6.80 -17.27 -1.99
C GLY A 152 -5.40 -17.27 -1.37
N TYR A 153 -5.21 -16.62 -0.22
CA TYR A 153 -3.92 -16.61 0.48
C TYR A 153 -3.60 -17.97 1.10
N GLY A 154 -4.59 -18.72 1.60
CA GLY A 154 -4.40 -20.09 2.08
C GLY A 154 -3.86 -20.99 0.98
N LEU A 155 -4.47 -20.92 -0.21
CA LEU A 155 -4.03 -21.66 -1.39
C LEU A 155 -2.62 -21.22 -1.82
N LEU A 156 -2.33 -19.91 -1.82
CA LEU A 156 -1.01 -19.37 -2.11
C LEU A 156 0.06 -19.91 -1.15
N ILE A 157 -0.22 -19.95 0.16
CA ILE A 157 0.72 -20.47 1.18
C ILE A 157 1.00 -21.95 0.94
N THR A 158 -0.05 -22.76 0.70
CA THR A 158 0.11 -24.21 0.49
C THR A 158 0.76 -24.57 -0.84
N LEU A 159 0.57 -23.76 -1.88
CA LEU A 159 1.16 -23.98 -3.19
C LEU A 159 2.46 -23.19 -3.40
N ALA A 160 2.93 -22.44 -2.39
CA ALA A 160 4.11 -21.59 -2.52
C ALA A 160 5.35 -22.40 -2.93
N ASP A 161 5.52 -23.61 -2.37
CA ASP A 161 6.64 -24.50 -2.67
C ASP A 161 6.72 -24.87 -4.16
N TRP A 162 5.57 -24.93 -4.85
CA TRP A 162 5.51 -25.25 -6.28
C TRP A 162 5.43 -24.00 -7.16
N LEU A 163 4.65 -22.99 -6.76
CA LEU A 163 4.42 -21.76 -7.53
C LEU A 163 5.68 -20.88 -7.60
N VAL A 164 6.42 -20.74 -6.49
CA VAL A 164 7.57 -19.83 -6.43
C VAL A 164 8.70 -20.31 -7.36
N PRO A 165 9.16 -21.58 -7.32
CA PRO A 165 10.16 -22.06 -8.26
C PRO A 165 9.67 -22.07 -9.71
N LEU A 166 8.37 -22.32 -9.95
CA LEU A 166 7.80 -22.34 -11.31
C LEU A 166 7.74 -20.94 -11.95
N VAL A 167 7.40 -19.90 -11.18
CA VAL A 167 7.26 -18.54 -11.70
C VAL A 167 8.58 -17.76 -11.67
N LEU A 168 9.38 -17.91 -10.60
CA LEU A 168 10.61 -17.15 -10.41
C LEU A 168 11.89 -17.93 -10.76
N GLY A 169 11.82 -19.26 -10.80
CA GLY A 169 12.95 -20.17 -10.97
C GLY A 169 13.48 -20.75 -9.66
N GLU A 170 14.15 -21.90 -9.75
CA GLU A 170 14.71 -22.67 -8.61
C GLU A 170 15.61 -21.86 -7.67
N GLN A 171 16.29 -20.84 -8.19
CA GLN A 171 17.14 -19.93 -7.41
C GLN A 171 16.39 -19.17 -6.30
N TRP A 172 15.05 -19.06 -6.40
CA TRP A 172 14.21 -18.38 -5.41
C TRP A 172 13.59 -19.32 -4.38
N HIS A 173 14.05 -20.56 -4.28
CA HIS A 173 13.56 -21.49 -3.26
C HIS A 173 13.71 -20.92 -1.83
N VAL A 174 14.76 -20.14 -1.56
CA VAL A 174 14.97 -19.47 -0.27
C VAL A 174 13.87 -18.43 0.04
N ALA A 175 13.21 -17.88 -0.98
CA ALA A 175 12.13 -16.90 -0.82
C ALA A 175 10.79 -17.52 -0.42
N ILE A 176 10.64 -18.85 -0.50
CA ILE A 176 9.35 -19.50 -0.24
C ILE A 176 8.88 -19.24 1.19
N VAL A 177 9.75 -19.44 2.18
CA VAL A 177 9.44 -19.18 3.60
C VAL A 177 9.05 -17.71 3.81
N PHE A 178 9.72 -16.79 3.10
CA PHE A 178 9.42 -15.35 3.17
C PHE A 178 8.05 -15.06 2.56
N VAL A 179 7.73 -15.65 1.41
CA VAL A 179 6.42 -15.53 0.75
C VAL A 179 5.32 -16.05 1.66
N GLN A 180 5.51 -17.19 2.31
CA GLN A 180 4.52 -17.75 3.24
C GLN A 180 4.25 -16.83 4.43
N ILE A 181 5.30 -16.29 5.07
CA ILE A 181 5.16 -15.38 6.21
C ILE A 181 4.53 -14.04 5.78
N ILE A 182 4.98 -13.47 4.66
CA ILE A 182 4.45 -12.21 4.12
C ILE A 182 3.00 -12.38 3.67
N ALA A 183 2.62 -13.53 3.11
CA ALA A 183 1.23 -13.82 2.71
C ALA A 183 0.26 -13.75 3.90
N VAL A 184 0.66 -14.25 5.07
CA VAL A 184 -0.15 -14.13 6.30
C VAL A 184 -0.32 -12.67 6.68
N MET A 185 0.73 -11.86 6.63
CA MET A 185 0.66 -10.42 6.91
C MET A 185 -0.22 -9.68 5.90
N GLU A 186 -0.04 -9.95 4.60
CA GLU A 186 -0.75 -9.28 3.51
C GLU A 186 -2.25 -9.61 3.49
N LEU A 187 -2.65 -10.78 4.00
CA LEU A 187 -4.06 -11.10 4.24
C LEU A 187 -4.72 -10.06 5.15
N PHE A 188 -4.06 -9.65 6.24
CA PHE A 188 -4.60 -8.61 7.14
C PHE A 188 -4.53 -7.23 6.50
N ASN A 189 -3.43 -6.90 5.82
CA ASN A 189 -3.29 -5.63 5.11
C ASN A 189 -4.37 -5.44 4.04
N PHE A 190 -4.74 -6.51 3.33
CA PHE A 190 -5.80 -6.47 2.32
C PHE A 190 -7.11 -5.95 2.90
N VAL A 191 -7.51 -6.46 4.07
CA VAL A 191 -8.73 -6.05 4.77
C VAL A 191 -8.63 -4.60 5.21
N PHE A 192 -7.47 -4.22 5.74
CA PHE A 192 -7.21 -2.83 6.14
C PHE A 192 -7.34 -1.87 4.97
N TYR A 193 -6.63 -2.09 3.86
CA TYR A 193 -6.66 -1.23 2.68
C TYR A 193 -8.06 -1.14 2.06
N SER A 194 -8.84 -2.22 2.12
CA SER A 194 -10.24 -2.22 1.62
C SER A 194 -11.18 -1.34 2.47
N VAL A 195 -10.86 -1.12 3.75
CA VAL A 195 -11.67 -0.35 4.70
C VAL A 195 -11.11 1.05 4.91
N GLU A 196 -9.83 1.25 4.62
CA GLU A 196 -9.10 2.50 4.81
C GLU A 196 -9.81 3.69 4.17
N ASP A 197 -10.36 3.53 2.97
CA ASP A 197 -11.07 4.60 2.26
C ASP A 197 -12.36 5.09 2.97
N ILE A 198 -12.98 4.25 3.80
CA ILE A 198 -14.20 4.61 4.54
C ILE A 198 -13.87 5.56 5.69
N ALA A 199 -12.74 5.35 6.37
CA ALA A 199 -12.36 6.21 7.51
C ALA A 199 -12.00 7.64 7.09
N ILE A 200 -11.62 7.87 5.82
CA ILE A 200 -11.44 9.21 5.23
C ILE A 200 -12.77 9.97 5.19
N ILE A 201 -13.89 9.29 4.93
CA ILE A 201 -15.22 9.92 4.85
C ILE A 201 -15.71 10.37 6.24
N ARG A 202 -15.21 9.74 7.31
CA ARG A 202 -15.63 9.99 8.70
C ARG A 202 -14.89 11.15 9.38
N ASP A 203 -14.01 11.86 8.68
CA ASP A 203 -13.27 13.03 9.19
C ASP A 203 -12.30 12.72 10.37
N ASN A 204 -12.01 11.44 10.63
CA ASN A 204 -11.11 11.00 11.71
C ASN A 204 -9.62 10.99 11.30
N PHE A 205 -9.17 12.05 10.63
CA PHE A 205 -7.83 12.14 10.05
C PHE A 205 -6.70 12.10 11.08
N SER A 206 -6.88 12.77 12.22
CA SER A 206 -5.85 12.84 13.27
C SER A 206 -5.52 11.47 13.86
N TYR A 207 -6.50 10.58 14.00
CA TYR A 207 -6.25 9.24 14.52
C TYR A 207 -5.36 8.41 13.59
N ARG A 208 -5.64 8.44 12.29
CA ARG A 208 -4.83 7.70 11.30
C ARG A 208 -3.39 8.20 11.25
N MET A 209 -3.20 9.51 11.31
CA MET A 209 -1.88 10.11 11.37
C MET A 209 -1.07 9.55 12.55
N TRP A 210 -1.65 9.53 13.75
CA TRP A 210 -0.99 8.99 14.93
C TRP A 210 -0.69 7.50 14.80
N ALA A 211 -1.61 6.68 14.27
CA ALA A 211 -1.36 5.26 14.04
C ALA A 211 -0.16 5.02 13.12
N GLN A 212 -0.07 5.75 12.00
CA GLN A 212 1.05 5.65 11.06
C GLN A 212 2.38 6.14 11.66
N ILE A 213 2.34 7.20 12.47
CA ILE A 213 3.52 7.70 13.19
C ILE A 213 3.98 6.68 14.24
N THR A 214 3.06 6.10 15.03
CA THR A 214 3.40 5.09 16.03
C THR A 214 3.98 3.83 15.37
N GLN A 215 3.41 3.41 14.24
CA GLN A 215 3.95 2.30 13.45
C GLN A 215 5.37 2.59 12.95
N LEU A 216 5.62 3.79 12.43
CA LEU A 216 6.96 4.22 12.01
C LEU A 216 7.96 4.17 13.18
N ILE A 217 7.60 4.75 14.33
CA ILE A 217 8.47 4.78 15.51
C ILE A 217 8.81 3.37 15.98
N PHE A 218 7.83 2.45 15.97
CA PHE A 218 8.07 1.07 16.36
C PHE A 218 9.04 0.36 15.40
N LEU A 219 8.90 0.58 14.09
CA LEU A 219 9.81 0.02 13.08
C LEU A 219 11.22 0.60 13.19
N LEU A 220 11.36 1.89 13.50
CA LEU A 220 12.64 2.52 13.78
C LEU A 220 13.30 1.97 15.05
N ALA A 221 12.51 1.74 16.11
CA ALA A 221 13.00 1.10 17.33
C ALA A 221 13.49 -0.32 17.05
N LEU A 222 12.73 -1.10 16.27
CA LEU A 222 13.13 -2.44 15.85
C LEU A 222 14.42 -2.42 15.03
N TYR A 223 14.55 -1.48 14.08
CA TYR A 223 15.78 -1.27 13.32
C TYR A 223 16.99 -0.98 14.24
N ALA A 224 16.83 -0.09 15.22
CA ALA A 224 17.90 0.23 16.17
C ALA A 224 18.30 -0.97 17.05
N VAL A 225 17.33 -1.79 17.48
CA VAL A 225 17.59 -3.02 18.25
C VAL A 225 18.36 -4.05 17.41
N VAL A 226 17.94 -4.25 16.15
CA VAL A 226 18.62 -5.17 15.21
C VAL A 226 20.07 -4.73 14.97
N ASN A 227 20.33 -3.43 14.85
CA ASN A 227 21.68 -2.92 14.59
C ASN A 227 22.61 -2.95 15.82
N THR A 228 22.05 -2.80 17.03
CA THR A 228 22.83 -2.78 18.29
C THR A 228 23.06 -4.17 18.86
N THR A 229 22.10 -5.07 18.68
CA THR A 229 22.20 -6.45 19.13
C THR A 229 22.41 -7.32 17.90
N SER A 230 23.68 -7.67 17.61
CA SER A 230 24.05 -8.68 16.59
C SER A 230 23.50 -10.10 16.88
N ILE A 231 22.50 -10.20 17.76
CA ILE A 231 21.86 -11.39 18.33
C ILE A 231 20.69 -11.89 17.46
N LEU A 232 20.20 -11.09 16.50
CA LEU A 232 19.22 -11.54 15.52
C LEU A 232 19.91 -12.11 14.26
N SER A 233 20.77 -13.12 14.46
CA SER A 233 21.34 -13.89 13.34
C SER A 233 20.29 -14.71 12.58
N ASN A 234 19.08 -14.85 13.13
CA ASN A 234 17.95 -15.54 12.50
C ASN A 234 17.07 -14.55 11.75
N ILE A 235 17.30 -14.44 10.44
CA ILE A 235 16.58 -13.56 9.51
C ILE A 235 15.07 -13.81 9.53
N GLU A 236 14.66 -15.07 9.68
CA GLU A 236 13.24 -15.48 9.75
C GLU A 236 12.53 -14.94 11.01
N LEU A 237 13.22 -14.88 12.15
CA LEU A 237 12.65 -14.31 13.38
C LEU A 237 12.45 -12.80 13.26
N VAL A 238 13.40 -12.10 12.62
CA VAL A 238 13.27 -10.67 12.31
C VAL A 238 12.05 -10.43 11.43
N LEU A 239 11.91 -11.22 10.36
CA LEU A 239 10.77 -11.13 9.45
C LEU A 239 9.44 -11.39 10.17
N GLY A 240 9.38 -12.45 10.98
CA GLY A 240 8.21 -12.77 11.79
C GLY A 240 7.82 -11.64 12.74
N LEU A 241 8.80 -11.00 13.36
CA LEU A 241 8.57 -9.88 14.28
C LEU A 241 8.06 -8.63 13.55
N ILE A 242 8.62 -8.30 12.39
CA ILE A 242 8.09 -7.23 11.51
C ILE A 242 6.64 -7.50 11.13
N CYS A 243 6.34 -8.73 10.70
CA CYS A 243 4.99 -9.13 10.28
C CYS A 243 4.00 -9.06 11.44
N LEU A 244 4.38 -9.55 12.62
CA LEU A 244 3.56 -9.54 13.83
C LEU A 244 3.21 -8.10 14.22
N VAL A 245 4.21 -7.20 14.24
CA VAL A 245 4.00 -5.77 14.53
C VAL A 245 2.99 -5.17 13.56
N ARG A 246 3.17 -5.40 12.25
CA ARG A 246 2.24 -4.90 11.23
C ARG A 246 0.83 -5.43 11.44
N ILE A 247 0.67 -6.73 11.72
CA ILE A 247 -0.64 -7.33 11.99
C ILE A 247 -1.29 -6.69 13.22
N LEU A 248 -0.56 -6.49 14.31
CA LEU A 248 -1.10 -5.86 15.52
C LEU A 248 -1.61 -4.44 15.26
N PHE A 249 -0.85 -3.61 14.54
CA PHE A 249 -1.27 -2.26 14.17
C PHE A 249 -2.51 -2.28 13.27
N VAL A 250 -2.54 -3.18 12.28
CA VAL A 250 -3.70 -3.35 11.39
C VAL A 250 -4.94 -3.77 12.17
N VAL A 251 -4.83 -4.74 13.09
CA VAL A 251 -5.96 -5.19 13.91
C VAL A 251 -6.44 -4.06 14.82
N TYR A 252 -5.52 -3.33 15.45
CA TYR A 252 -5.85 -2.15 16.26
C TYR A 252 -6.62 -1.10 15.45
N ASP A 253 -6.15 -0.75 14.26
CA ASP A 253 -6.81 0.22 13.40
C ASP A 253 -8.16 -0.27 12.88
N LEU A 254 -8.28 -1.56 12.54
CA LEU A 254 -9.55 -2.17 12.16
C LEU A 254 -10.54 -2.08 13.32
N THR A 255 -10.18 -2.50 14.54
CA THR A 255 -11.11 -2.46 15.68
C THR A 255 -11.60 -1.06 15.99
N LYS A 256 -10.73 -0.05 15.87
CA LYS A 256 -11.09 1.35 16.11
C LYS A 256 -11.92 1.95 14.97
N THR A 257 -11.65 1.56 13.72
CA THR A 257 -12.46 1.96 12.56
C THR A 257 -13.86 1.34 12.63
N TRP A 258 -13.96 0.07 13.04
CA TRP A 258 -15.21 -0.66 13.16
C TRP A 258 -16.06 -0.29 14.38
N ARG A 259 -15.47 0.12 15.51
CA ARG A 259 -16.24 0.57 16.70
C ARG A 259 -17.16 1.77 16.41
N GLY A 260 -16.91 2.50 15.34
CA GLY A 260 -17.76 3.61 14.93
C GLY A 260 -18.86 3.23 13.91
N VAL A 261 -18.79 2.07 13.25
CA VAL A 261 -19.67 1.64 12.15
C VAL A 261 -20.81 0.77 12.67
#